data_AF-A0A137RKV0-F1
#
_entry.id   AF-A0A137RKV0-F1
#
_cell.length_a   1.000
_cell.length_b   1.000
_cell.length_c   1.000
_cell.angle_alpha   90.00
_cell.angle_beta   90.00
_cell.angle_gamma   90.00
#
_symmetry.space_group_name_H-M   'P 1'
#
loop_
_entity.id
_entity.type
_entity.pdbx_description
1 polymer ?
#
loop_
_entity_poly.entity_id
_entity_poly.type
_entity_poly.pdbx_seq_one_letter_code
_entity_poly.pdbx_strand_id
1 'polypeptide(L)'
;MPARLILITLPLFFVHKLAVESLSENFVFYYAVWKIYLFHFIVALSILSVLFLISKKAPNYVGYAFLGFVLLKMVAAVVFLIPLIKMENVSKIPDFISFFIPYFIYLFLEIVLTLRLLKQSAA
;
A
#
# COMPACT_ATOMS: atom_id res chain seq x y z
N MET A 1 -5.62 -1.33 15.76
CA MET A 1 -5.59 -1.48 14.29
C MET A 1 -4.49 -0.63 13.62
N PRO A 2 -4.39 0.70 13.84
CA PRO A 2 -3.38 1.53 13.16
C PRO A 2 -1.94 1.34 13.69
N ALA A 3 -1.75 1.05 14.98
CA ALA A 3 -0.42 0.85 15.57
C ALA A 3 0.39 -0.28 14.89
N ARG A 4 -0.29 -1.33 14.41
CA ARG A 4 0.35 -2.46 13.70
C ARG A 4 0.86 -2.06 12.31
N LEU A 5 0.15 -1.15 11.63
CA LEU A 5 0.62 -0.60 10.36
C LEU A 5 1.88 0.23 10.57
N ILE A 6 1.91 1.10 11.58
CA ILE A 6 3.06 1.96 11.87
C ILE A 6 4.30 1.12 12.19
N LEU A 7 4.14 0.08 13.02
CA LEU A 7 5.23 -0.79 13.46
C LEU A 7 5.93 -1.51 12.28
N ILE A 8 5.19 -1.84 11.23
CA ILE A 8 5.74 -2.53 10.04
C ILE A 8 6.18 -1.52 8.97
N THR A 9 5.47 -0.40 8.85
CA THR A 9 5.78 0.67 7.89
C THR A 9 7.16 1.26 8.15
N LEU A 10 7.52 1.50 9.41
CA LEU A 10 8.74 2.23 9.75
C LEU A 10 10.03 1.44 9.40
N PRO A 11 10.21 0.16 9.82
CA PRO A 11 11.38 -0.62 9.41
C PRO A 11 11.42 -0.83 7.90
N LEU A 12 10.26 -1.08 7.28
CA LEU A 12 10.17 -1.30 5.84
C LEU A 12 10.60 -0.05 5.05
N PHE A 13 10.24 1.14 5.53
CA PHE A 13 10.68 2.41 4.97
C PHE A 13 12.20 2.56 5.04
N PHE A 14 12.81 2.28 6.19
CA PHE A 14 14.27 2.39 6.35
C PHE A 14 15.02 1.42 5.44
N VAL A 15 14.59 0.15 5.39
CA VAL A 15 15.19 -0.86 4.50
C VAL A 15 15.11 -0.43 3.04
N HIS A 16 13.95 0.06 2.60
CA HIS A 16 13.77 0.50 1.23
C HIS A 16 14.57 1.78 0.92
N LYS A 17 14.66 2.73 1.86
CA LYS A 17 15.50 3.92 1.73
C LYS A 17 16.97 3.54 1.51
N LEU A 18 17.50 2.63 2.33
CA LEU A 18 18.88 2.14 2.19
C LEU A 18 19.09 1.40 0.86
N ALA A 19 18.12 0.59 0.43
CA ALA A 19 18.19 -0.10 -0.87
C ALA A 19 18.21 0.88 -2.04
N VAL A 20 17.36 1.93 -2.03
CA VAL A 20 17.36 2.97 -3.07
C VAL A 20 18.66 3.74 -3.06
N GLU A 21 19.17 4.15 -1.89
CA GLU A 21 20.44 4.86 -1.77
C GLU A 21 21.60 4.03 -2.34
N SER A 22 21.67 2.73 -2.03
CA SER A 22 22.72 1.86 -2.56
C SER A 22 22.60 1.62 -4.07
N LEU A 23 21.40 1.63 -4.63
CA LEU A 23 21.15 1.41 -6.05
C LEU A 23 21.22 2.71 -6.88
N SER A 24 21.25 3.87 -6.23
CA SER A 24 21.24 5.18 -6.89
C SER A 24 22.49 5.47 -7.71
N GLU A 25 23.58 4.71 -7.51
CA GLU A 25 24.77 4.76 -8.37
C GLU A 25 24.51 4.23 -9.78
N ASN A 26 23.55 3.30 -9.93
CA ASN A 26 23.26 2.60 -11.18
C ASN A 26 21.89 2.97 -11.78
N PHE A 27 20.97 3.46 -10.97
CA PHE A 27 19.59 3.74 -11.36
C PHE A 27 19.11 5.11 -10.90
N VAL A 28 18.34 5.79 -11.73
CA VAL A 28 17.65 7.03 -11.36
C VAL A 28 16.24 6.68 -10.92
N PHE A 29 15.89 7.06 -9.69
CA PHE A 29 14.54 6.91 -9.14
C PHE A 29 13.80 8.25 -9.20
N TYR A 30 12.64 8.27 -9.84
CA TYR A 30 11.77 9.44 -9.92
C TYR A 30 11.06 9.74 -8.58
N TYR A 31 10.56 8.70 -7.91
CA TYR A 31 9.82 8.88 -6.66
C TYR A 31 10.74 8.81 -5.44
N ALA A 32 10.70 9.87 -4.63
CA ALA A 32 11.24 9.79 -3.28
C ALA A 32 10.49 8.72 -2.47
N VAL A 33 11.24 7.85 -1.80
CA VAL A 33 10.71 6.70 -1.03
C VAL A 33 9.57 7.13 -0.10
N TRP A 34 9.69 8.27 0.59
CA TRP A 34 8.66 8.74 1.51
C TRP A 34 7.30 9.01 0.85
N LYS A 35 7.27 9.43 -0.43
CA LYS A 35 6.00 9.63 -1.17
C LYS A 35 5.28 8.31 -1.41
N ILE A 36 6.05 7.25 -1.71
CA ILE A 36 5.52 5.90 -1.92
C ILE A 36 4.88 5.37 -0.63
N TYR A 37 5.57 5.49 0.52
CA TYR A 37 5.01 5.03 1.80
C TYR A 37 3.86 5.88 2.29
N LEU A 38 3.91 7.21 2.09
CA LEU A 38 2.80 8.09 2.45
C LEU A 38 1.53 7.71 1.68
N PHE A 39 1.64 7.47 0.37
CA PHE A 39 0.54 7.00 -0.46
C PHE A 39 -0.03 5.67 0.07
N HIS A 40 0.80 4.64 0.21
CA HIS A 40 0.33 3.31 0.64
C HIS A 40 -0.25 3.34 2.07
N PHE A 41 0.35 4.12 2.96
CA PHE A 41 -0.12 4.27 4.34
C PHE A 41 -1.49 4.93 4.40
N ILE A 42 -1.71 6.03 3.67
CA ILE A 42 -3.01 6.72 3.62
C ILE A 42 -4.09 5.81 3.03
N VAL A 43 -3.78 5.11 1.94
CA VAL A 43 -4.72 4.18 1.30
C VAL A 43 -5.06 3.04 2.27
N ALA A 44 -4.06 2.38 2.85
CA ALA A 44 -4.29 1.27 3.79
C ALA A 44 -5.07 1.70 5.04
N LEU A 45 -4.73 2.87 5.60
CA LEU A 45 -5.45 3.43 6.74
C LEU A 45 -6.92 3.71 6.39
N SER A 46 -7.18 4.26 5.21
CA SER A 46 -8.53 4.55 4.72
C SER A 46 -9.35 3.27 4.55
N ILE A 47 -8.80 2.28 3.86
CA ILE A 47 -9.45 0.97 3.63
C ILE A 47 -9.80 0.32 4.97
N LEU A 48 -8.81 0.17 5.86
CA LEU A 48 -9.02 -0.48 7.15
C LEU A 48 -10.02 0.29 8.03
N SER A 49 -9.99 1.62 8.03
CA SER A 49 -10.94 2.43 8.80
C SER A 49 -12.37 2.20 8.33
N VAL A 50 -12.60 2.16 7.01
CA VAL A 50 -13.93 1.88 6.47
C VAL A 50 -14.35 0.43 6.76
N LEU A 51 -13.46 -0.54 6.59
CA LEU A 51 -13.77 -1.94 6.89
C LEU A 51 -14.13 -2.17 8.36
N PHE A 52 -13.49 -1.45 9.28
CA PHE A 52 -13.86 -1.49 10.70
C PHE A 52 -15.24 -0.89 10.99
N LEU A 53 -15.66 0.13 10.24
CA LEU A 53 -17.02 0.66 10.36
C LEU A 53 -18.05 -0.33 9.78
N ILE A 54 -17.72 -0.96 8.65
CA ILE A 54 -18.57 -1.99 8.02
C ILE A 54 -18.67 -3.22 8.92
N SER A 55 -17.58 -3.65 9.57
CA SER A 55 -17.60 -4.83 10.44
C SER A 55 -18.54 -4.66 11.64
N LYS A 56 -18.75 -3.43 12.11
CA LYS A 56 -19.70 -3.13 13.19
C LYS A 56 -21.17 -3.12 12.75
N LYS A 57 -21.46 -2.74 11.51
CA LYS A 57 -22.84 -2.53 11.03
C LYS A 57 -23.35 -3.65 10.13
N ALA A 58 -22.46 -4.25 9.35
CA ALA A 58 -22.77 -5.16 8.26
C ALA A 58 -21.62 -6.18 8.08
N PRO A 59 -21.33 -7.02 9.09
CA PRO A 59 -20.15 -7.90 9.12
C PRO A 59 -20.08 -8.88 7.94
N ASN A 60 -21.24 -9.33 7.45
CA ASN A 60 -21.36 -10.21 6.29
C ASN A 60 -20.81 -9.60 4.98
N TYR A 61 -20.63 -8.28 4.93
CA TYR A 61 -20.17 -7.55 3.74
C TYR A 61 -18.71 -7.12 3.79
N VAL A 62 -17.97 -7.38 4.88
CA VAL A 62 -16.58 -6.93 5.04
C VAL A 62 -15.66 -7.47 3.94
N GLY A 63 -15.83 -8.73 3.54
CA GLY A 63 -15.05 -9.33 2.44
C GLY A 63 -15.32 -8.68 1.09
N TYR A 64 -16.61 -8.47 0.76
CA TYR A 64 -17.01 -7.79 -0.48
C TYR A 64 -16.52 -6.34 -0.52
N ALA A 65 -16.62 -5.62 0.60
CA ALA A 65 -16.10 -4.27 0.73
C ALA A 65 -14.57 -4.23 0.53
N PHE A 66 -13.84 -5.18 1.11
CA PHE A 66 -12.40 -5.27 0.94
C PHE A 66 -12.01 -5.47 -0.52
N LEU A 67 -12.69 -6.37 -1.25
CA LEU A 67 -12.45 -6.57 -2.68
C LEU A 67 -12.70 -5.29 -3.49
N GLY A 68 -13.79 -4.57 -3.22
CA GLY A 68 -14.07 -3.27 -3.86
C GLY A 68 -12.98 -2.22 -3.57
N PHE A 69 -12.49 -2.17 -2.34
CA PHE A 69 -11.39 -1.27 -1.96
C PHE A 69 -10.05 -1.65 -2.60
N VAL A 70 -9.76 -2.93 -2.78
CA VAL A 70 -8.56 -3.39 -3.48
C VAL A 70 -8.60 -2.95 -4.95
N LEU A 71 -9.76 -3.06 -5.62
CA LEU A 71 -9.94 -2.54 -6.98
C LEU A 71 -9.71 -1.03 -7.04
N LEU A 72 -10.31 -0.27 -6.11
CA LEU A 72 -10.10 1.17 -6.04
C LEU A 72 -8.63 1.54 -5.77
N LYS A 73 -7.94 0.77 -4.92
CA LYS A 73 -6.51 0.93 -4.64
C LYS A 73 -5.66 0.66 -5.87
N MET A 74 -6.01 -0.32 -6.71
CA MET A 74 -5.33 -0.57 -7.99
C MET A 74 -5.47 0.64 -8.92
N VAL A 75 -6.69 1.20 -9.03
CA VAL A 75 -6.91 2.44 -9.81
C VAL A 75 -6.10 3.61 -9.24
N ALA A 76 -6.10 3.80 -7.92
CA ALA A 76 -5.33 4.84 -7.27
C ALA A 76 -3.82 4.68 -7.49
N ALA A 77 -3.31 3.45 -7.51
CA ALA A 77 -1.91 3.15 -7.80
C ALA A 77 -1.54 3.52 -9.24
N VAL A 78 -2.41 3.19 -10.22
CA VAL A 78 -2.22 3.64 -11.61
C VAL A 78 -2.19 5.16 -11.68
N VAL A 79 -3.15 5.84 -11.06
CA VAL A 79 -3.21 7.31 -11.01
C VAL A 79 -1.95 7.92 -10.40
N PHE A 80 -1.45 7.35 -9.31
CA PHE A 80 -0.20 7.77 -8.67
C PHE A 80 1.01 7.64 -9.62
N LEU A 81 1.03 6.60 -10.47
CA LEU A 81 2.13 6.34 -11.40
C LEU A 81 2.02 7.09 -12.74
N ILE A 82 0.90 7.77 -13.04
CA ILE A 82 0.73 8.53 -14.30
C ILE A 82 1.90 9.49 -14.59
N PRO A 83 2.40 10.31 -13.63
CA PRO A 83 3.52 11.20 -13.91
C PRO A 83 4.76 10.47 -14.42
N LEU A 84 5.10 9.32 -13.81
CA LEU A 84 6.20 8.46 -14.24
C LEU A 84 5.94 7.85 -15.62
N ILE A 85 4.72 7.38 -15.89
CA ILE A 85 4.34 6.76 -17.18
C ILE A 85 4.53 7.76 -18.33
N LYS A 86 4.24 9.04 -18.10
CA LYS A 86 4.38 10.11 -19.10
C LYS A 86 5.82 10.56 -19.36
N MET A 87 6.79 10.15 -18.55
CA MET A 87 8.19 10.54 -18.77
C MET A 87 8.77 9.83 -19.99
N GLU A 88 9.33 10.61 -20.91
CA GLU A 88 10.06 10.09 -22.07
C GLU A 88 11.53 9.85 -21.73
N ASN A 89 12.16 8.91 -22.45
CA ASN A 89 13.61 8.67 -22.41
C ASN A 89 14.24 8.27 -21.04
N VAL A 90 13.45 7.75 -20.10
CA VAL A 90 13.95 7.19 -18.82
C VAL A 90 13.41 5.78 -18.61
N SER A 91 14.27 4.88 -18.10
CA SER A 91 13.86 3.54 -17.67
C SER A 91 12.94 3.63 -16.46
N LYS A 92 11.71 3.14 -16.59
CA LYS A 92 10.68 3.21 -15.56
C LYS A 92 10.67 2.00 -14.63
N ILE A 93 11.40 0.93 -15.00
CA ILE A 93 11.41 -0.34 -14.30
C ILE A 93 11.85 -0.20 -12.83
N PRO A 94 12.92 0.55 -12.49
CA PRO A 94 13.35 0.71 -11.10
C PRO A 94 12.26 1.35 -10.23
N ASP A 95 11.60 2.40 -10.72
CA ASP A 95 10.50 3.07 -10.03
C ASP A 95 9.26 2.18 -9.87
N PHE A 96 8.91 1.39 -10.90
CA PHE A 96 7.81 0.44 -10.77
C PHE A 96 8.10 -0.62 -9.69
N ILE A 97 9.30 -1.19 -9.67
CA ILE A 97 9.69 -2.17 -8.65
C ILE A 97 9.68 -1.52 -7.26
N SER A 98 10.26 -0.32 -7.14
CA SER A 98 10.27 0.47 -5.91
C SER A 98 8.85 0.75 -5.40
N PHE A 99 7.88 0.99 -6.29
CA PHE A 99 6.49 1.20 -5.90
C PHE A 99 5.74 -0.09 -5.55
N PHE A 100 5.89 -1.15 -6.36
CA PHE A 100 5.09 -2.37 -6.25
C PHE A 100 5.51 -3.31 -5.12
N ILE A 101 6.79 -3.33 -4.73
CA ILE A 101 7.24 -4.15 -3.58
C ILE A 101 6.51 -3.71 -2.30
N PRO A 102 6.54 -2.42 -1.89
CA PRO A 102 5.74 -1.94 -0.77
C PRO A 102 4.24 -2.17 -0.97
N TYR A 103 3.71 -1.95 -2.18
CA TYR A 103 2.28 -2.17 -2.49
C TYR A 103 1.81 -3.57 -2.06
N PHE A 104 2.56 -4.62 -2.44
CA PHE A 104 2.20 -5.99 -2.11
C PHE A 104 2.32 -6.29 -0.62
N ILE A 105 3.31 -5.70 0.07
CA ILE A 105 3.44 -5.83 1.51
C ILE A 105 2.24 -5.18 2.22
N TYR A 106 1.85 -3.97 1.83
CA TYR A 106 0.64 -3.33 2.37
C TYR A 106 -0.62 -4.12 2.07
N LEU A 107 -0.76 -4.64 0.85
CA LEU A 107 -1.89 -5.51 0.48
C LEU A 107 -1.96 -6.76 1.36
N PHE A 108 -0.83 -7.41 1.61
CA PHE A 108 -0.77 -8.57 2.50
C PHE A 108 -1.20 -8.22 3.93
N LEU A 109 -0.75 -7.07 4.46
CA LEU A 109 -1.18 -6.59 5.77
C LEU A 109 -2.68 -6.31 5.84
N GLU A 110 -3.23 -5.66 4.81
CA GLU A 110 -4.67 -5.40 4.70
C GLU A 110 -5.47 -6.70 4.69
N ILE A 111 -5.01 -7.72 3.95
CA ILE A 111 -5.64 -9.05 3.93
C ILE A 111 -5.64 -9.66 5.33
N VAL A 112 -4.48 -9.75 5.99
CA VAL A 112 -4.35 -10.35 7.32
C VAL A 112 -5.21 -9.64 8.36
N LEU A 113 -5.28 -8.30 8.31
CA LEU A 113 -6.11 -7.52 9.23
C LEU A 113 -7.60 -7.67 8.92
N THR A 114 -7.99 -7.72 7.66
CA THR A 114 -9.38 -7.95 7.24
C THR A 114 -9.86 -9.34 7.66
N LEU A 115 -9.03 -10.38 7.50
CA LEU A 115 -9.34 -11.74 7.97
C LEU A 115 -9.54 -11.78 9.49
N ARG A 116 -8.76 -10.99 10.25
CA ARG A 116 -8.95 -10.86 11.70
C ARG A 116 -10.27 -10.15 12.04
N LEU A 117 -10.64 -9.10 11.31
CA LEU A 117 -11.93 -8.41 11.48
C LEU A 117 -13.11 -9.35 11.21
N LEU A 118 -13.02 -10.16 10.14
CA LEU A 118 -14.02 -11.18 9.81
C LEU A 118 -14.16 -12.21 10.93
N LYS A 119 -13.05 -12.76 11.42
CA LYS A 119 -13.05 -13.74 12.51
C LYS A 119 -13.65 -13.18 13.80
N GLN A 120 -13.37 -11.91 14.11
CA GLN A 120 -13.89 -11.25 15.31
C GLN A 120 -15.37 -10.89 15.21
N SER A 121 -15.89 -10.67 13.99
CA SER A 121 -17.30 -10.33 13.78
C SER A 121 -18.21 -11.55 13.65
N ALA A 122 -17.63 -12.74 13.45
CA ALA A 122 -18.33 -14.01 13.38
C ALA A 122 -18.39 -14.76 14.73
N ALA A 123 -17.79 -14.20 15.79
CA ALA A 123 -17.78 -14.71 17.16
C ALA A 123 -18.67 -13.82 18.04
#